data_AF-A0A091B506-F1
#
_entry.id   AF-A0A091B506-F1
#
_cell.length_a   1.000
_cell.length_b   1.000
_cell.length_c   1.000
_cell.angle_alpha   90.00
_cell.angle_beta   90.00
_cell.angle_gamma   90.00
#
_symmetry.space_group_name_H-M   'P 1'
#
loop_
_entity.id
_entity.type
_entity.pdbx_description
1 polymer ?
#
loop_
_entity_poly.entity_id
_entity_poly.type
_entity_poly.pdbx_seq_one_letter_code
_entity_poly.pdbx_strand_id
1 'polypeptide(L)'
;MSFFMSVKNWLNQDYGGRYVSCVLQELLSAEPKIVQAVFGKKVKYEVIKREESLRKYWPYLKNTRRADIALIDSNGNVSALVEVKYEDQKNDRNHAQISDYIKFCNKYKHEEIPFVVITKSVLPKAEEKLLSDNGNFAKSFSYGDIARIILANNSDSHVAKMVKEYFEEEALMFKAVDKDSLMLLMINSLHICQNHGLHKQRSHKTILNAPRVLESLISNTGLIGDHIRHTYMPDNKFPKRPTPNFYFSPKILDSHVSRAQKDLDNEREISKERIFAGKFYTYYEFPLKDENNYWKGWFDFGFYADLNTKNKIEPLKTFLYAEIGHRSKNIDDSEYDGYAQKEINIERITEAKAIEIVCSLLKCVIKESLNKLQLSRGVRATLNAIHKNISRDV
;
A
#
# COMPACT_ATOMS: atom_id res chain seq x y z
N MET A 1 -13.42 0.69 14.74
CA MET A 1 -13.43 2.15 14.64
C MET A 1 -12.56 2.63 15.78
N SER A 2 -11.36 3.06 15.43
CA SER A 2 -10.32 3.55 16.33
C SER A 2 -10.77 4.84 17.02
N PHE A 3 -10.07 5.22 18.08
CA PHE A 3 -10.27 6.50 18.75
C PHE A 3 -10.18 7.66 17.74
N PHE A 4 -9.12 7.71 16.94
CA PHE A 4 -8.91 8.79 15.99
C PHE A 4 -9.96 8.79 14.86
N MET A 5 -10.42 7.65 14.37
CA MET A 5 -11.54 7.65 13.42
C MET A 5 -12.85 8.11 14.06
N SER A 6 -13.06 7.75 15.33
CA SER A 6 -14.26 8.18 16.06
C SER A 6 -14.30 9.69 16.25
N VAL A 7 -13.16 10.31 16.57
CA VAL A 7 -13.04 11.78 16.66
C VAL A 7 -13.24 12.44 15.30
N LYS A 8 -12.59 11.94 14.24
CA LYS A 8 -12.76 12.45 12.86
C LYS A 8 -14.23 12.40 12.42
N ASN A 9 -14.92 11.28 12.67
CA ASN A 9 -16.33 11.10 12.34
C ASN A 9 -17.25 11.96 13.20
N TRP A 10 -16.97 12.11 14.50
CA TRP A 10 -17.74 12.96 15.40
C TRP A 10 -17.70 14.43 14.98
N LEU A 11 -16.53 14.91 14.53
CA LEU A 11 -16.38 16.26 14.01
C LEU A 11 -17.03 16.47 12.64
N ASN A 12 -17.40 15.37 11.96
CA ASN A 12 -18.06 15.34 10.64
C ASN A 12 -17.37 16.25 9.59
N GLN A 13 -16.05 16.35 9.64
CA GLN A 13 -15.23 17.17 8.75
C GLN A 13 -13.94 16.44 8.38
N ASP A 14 -13.55 16.54 7.11
CA ASP A 14 -12.25 16.06 6.65
C ASP A 14 -11.19 17.15 6.84
N TYR A 15 -10.43 17.02 7.92
CA TYR A 15 -9.30 17.93 8.21
C TYR A 15 -8.00 17.47 7.54
N GLY A 16 -8.02 16.37 6.76
CA GLY A 16 -6.90 15.87 5.97
C GLY A 16 -5.55 15.85 6.72
N GLY A 17 -4.54 16.50 6.13
CA GLY A 17 -3.18 16.56 6.70
C GLY A 17 -3.08 17.25 8.06
N ARG A 18 -3.99 18.17 8.40
CA ARG A 18 -4.00 18.83 9.71
C ARG A 18 -4.38 17.86 10.82
N TYR A 19 -5.27 16.91 10.54
CA TYR A 19 -5.62 15.88 11.50
C TYR A 19 -4.44 14.94 11.74
N VAL A 20 -3.81 14.50 10.65
CA VAL A 20 -2.65 13.61 10.74
C VAL A 20 -1.49 14.30 11.46
N SER A 21 -1.28 15.61 11.29
CA SER A 21 -0.25 16.33 12.06
C SER A 21 -0.56 16.41 13.56
N CYS A 22 -1.83 16.42 13.99
CA CYS A 22 -2.18 16.23 15.41
C CYS A 22 -1.73 14.85 15.89
N VAL A 23 -2.15 13.80 15.17
CA VAL A 23 -1.87 12.39 15.52
C VAL A 23 -0.36 12.14 15.61
N LEU A 24 0.40 12.68 14.66
CA LEU A 24 1.86 12.57 14.64
C LEU A 24 2.52 13.36 15.77
N GLN A 25 2.03 14.55 16.13
CA GLN A 25 2.56 15.29 17.28
C GLN A 25 2.44 14.46 18.55
N GLU A 26 1.24 13.93 18.83
CA GLU A 26 0.98 13.11 20.02
C GLU A 26 1.90 11.87 20.05
N LEU A 27 2.07 11.20 18.91
CA LEU A 27 3.00 10.07 18.79
C LEU A 27 4.43 10.47 19.14
N LEU A 28 4.95 11.52 18.50
CA LEU A 28 6.34 11.93 18.67
C LEU A 28 6.60 12.43 20.10
N SER A 29 5.61 13.05 20.74
CA SER A 29 5.69 13.51 22.13
C SER A 29 5.70 12.34 23.12
N ALA A 30 4.89 11.31 22.86
CA ALA A 30 4.80 10.13 23.72
C ALA A 30 5.97 9.16 23.52
N GLU A 31 6.58 9.14 22.34
CA GLU A 31 7.51 8.09 21.92
C GLU A 31 8.88 8.63 21.43
N PRO A 32 9.83 8.89 22.34
CA PRO A 32 11.15 9.40 21.96
C PRO A 32 11.95 8.48 21.02
N LYS A 33 11.71 7.15 21.07
CA LYS A 33 12.35 6.19 20.16
C LYS A 33 11.94 6.44 18.70
N ILE A 34 10.69 6.84 18.47
CA ILE A 34 10.18 7.15 17.13
C ILE A 34 10.84 8.42 16.60
N VAL A 35 11.01 9.44 17.44
CA VAL A 35 11.78 10.65 17.08
C VAL A 35 13.21 10.27 16.67
N GLN A 36 13.89 9.42 17.44
CA GLN A 36 15.24 8.97 17.12
C GLN A 36 15.31 8.17 15.81
N ALA A 37 14.29 7.38 15.50
CA ALA A 37 14.23 6.61 14.26
C ALA A 37 13.96 7.51 13.04
N VAL A 38 13.13 8.53 13.19
CA VAL A 38 12.77 9.47 12.11
C VAL A 38 13.91 10.46 11.81
N PHE A 39 14.50 11.06 12.83
CA PHE A 39 15.49 12.13 12.67
C PHE A 39 16.94 11.75 13.01
N GLY A 40 17.14 10.60 13.64
CA GLY A 40 18.44 10.17 14.15
C GLY A 40 18.70 10.59 15.60
N LYS A 41 19.69 9.94 16.24
CA LYS A 41 20.03 10.11 17.67
C LYS A 41 20.56 11.50 18.05
N LYS A 42 20.88 12.34 17.07
CA LYS A 42 21.48 13.66 17.31
C LYS A 42 20.43 14.73 17.69
N VAL A 43 19.16 14.51 17.34
CA VAL A 43 18.09 15.47 17.65
C VAL A 43 17.78 15.43 19.15
N LYS A 44 18.06 16.55 19.81
CA LYS A 44 17.67 16.80 21.19
C LYS A 44 16.47 17.74 21.19
N TYR A 45 15.47 17.44 21.99
CA TYR A 45 14.28 18.25 22.12
C TYR A 45 13.74 18.17 23.54
N GLU A 46 13.14 19.26 24.00
CA GLU A 46 12.39 19.37 25.25
C GLU A 46 10.89 19.31 24.97
N VAL A 47 10.43 19.99 23.91
CA VAL A 47 9.00 20.10 23.58
C VAL A 47 8.76 19.93 22.08
N ILE A 48 7.65 19.31 21.73
CA ILE A 48 7.15 19.20 20.35
C ILE A 48 5.93 20.10 20.20
N LYS A 49 5.96 21.00 19.21
CA LYS A 49 4.98 22.07 19.03
C LYS A 49 4.39 22.07 17.62
N ARG A 50 3.12 22.48 17.52
CA ARG A 50 2.42 22.73 16.25
C ARG A 50 2.28 24.22 15.92
N GLU A 51 2.03 24.48 14.64
CA GLU A 51 1.95 25.77 13.92
C GLU A 51 1.54 26.99 14.77
N GLU A 52 0.43 26.93 15.53
CA GLU A 52 -0.10 28.05 16.32
C GLU A 52 0.87 28.52 17.43
N SER A 53 1.57 27.58 18.06
CA SER A 53 2.47 27.84 19.18
C SER A 53 3.90 28.20 18.75
N LEU A 54 4.21 28.12 17.46
CA LEU A 54 5.54 28.41 16.91
C LEU A 54 5.81 29.91 16.70
N ARG A 55 4.85 30.80 16.99
CA ARG A 55 4.97 32.26 16.76
C ARG A 55 6.18 32.89 17.43
N LYS A 56 6.56 32.40 18.60
CA LYS A 56 7.66 32.94 19.38
C LYS A 56 9.05 32.53 18.86
N TYR A 57 9.12 31.42 18.12
CA TYR A 57 10.37 30.77 17.73
C TYR A 57 10.82 31.09 16.30
N TRP A 58 10.00 31.85 15.56
CA TRP A 58 10.26 32.21 14.17
C TRP A 58 10.17 33.73 13.94
N PRO A 59 11.14 34.52 14.43
CA PRO A 59 11.05 35.99 14.38
C PRO A 59 11.14 36.57 12.96
N TYR A 60 11.64 35.80 11.98
CA TYR A 60 12.27 36.39 10.79
C TYR A 60 11.46 36.37 9.50
N LEU A 61 10.27 35.78 9.47
CA LEU A 61 9.46 35.74 8.26
C LEU A 61 7.99 35.98 8.61
N LYS A 62 7.58 37.25 8.60
CA LYS A 62 6.19 37.68 8.88
C LYS A 62 5.16 37.04 7.94
N ASN A 63 5.57 36.45 6.82
CA ASN A 63 4.69 35.95 5.75
C ASN A 63 5.01 34.55 5.20
N THR A 64 5.93 33.76 5.79
CA THR A 64 6.10 32.35 5.37
C THR A 64 5.31 31.42 6.27
N ARG A 65 4.54 30.53 5.65
CA ARG A 65 3.87 29.41 6.31
C ARG A 65 4.89 28.55 7.05
N ARG A 66 4.50 27.99 8.19
CA ARG A 66 5.37 27.24 9.10
C ARG A 66 5.14 25.75 8.96
N ALA A 67 6.17 24.99 9.28
CA ALA A 67 6.09 23.54 9.34
C ALA A 67 4.95 23.11 10.28
N ASP A 68 4.25 22.05 9.92
CA ASP A 68 3.13 21.54 10.70
C ASP A 68 3.55 21.18 12.13
N ILE A 69 4.78 20.66 12.31
CA ILE A 69 5.37 20.31 13.61
C ILE A 69 6.82 20.79 13.67
N ALA A 70 7.24 21.32 14.83
CA ALA A 70 8.64 21.57 15.14
C ALA A 70 9.02 20.98 16.49
N LEU A 71 10.24 20.46 16.57
CA LEU A 71 10.87 20.02 17.80
C LEU A 71 11.74 21.17 18.32
N ILE A 72 11.61 21.48 19.60
CA ILE A 72 12.26 22.62 20.25
C ILE A 72 13.21 22.08 21.33
N ASP A 73 14.46 22.52 21.32
CA ASP A 73 15.47 22.16 22.33
C ASP A 73 15.28 22.93 23.66
N SER A 74 16.10 22.62 24.65
CA SER A 74 16.07 23.26 25.97
C SER A 74 16.42 24.75 25.96
N ASN A 75 17.04 25.24 24.88
CA ASN A 75 17.38 26.65 24.70
C ASN A 75 16.26 27.41 23.99
N GLY A 76 15.17 26.74 23.61
CA GLY A 76 14.10 27.30 22.82
C GLY A 76 14.42 27.41 21.33
N ASN A 77 15.47 26.75 20.84
CA ASN A 77 15.80 26.71 19.42
C ASN A 77 15.10 25.54 18.72
N VAL A 78 14.87 25.69 17.42
CA VAL A 78 14.30 24.63 16.58
C VAL A 78 15.36 23.58 16.32
N SER A 79 15.11 22.34 16.74
CA SER A 79 16.03 21.20 16.56
C SER A 79 15.64 20.24 15.45
N ALA A 80 14.38 20.26 15.00
CA ALA A 80 13.90 19.51 13.84
C ALA A 80 12.53 20.01 13.36
N LEU A 81 12.19 19.71 12.10
CA LEU A 81 10.96 20.15 11.43
C LEU A 81 10.23 18.99 10.75
N VAL A 82 8.90 19.01 10.78
CA VAL A 82 8.02 18.10 10.04
C VAL A 82 7.00 18.87 9.22
N GLU A 83 6.89 18.52 7.95
CA GLU A 83 5.79 18.92 7.06
C GLU A 83 4.95 17.69 6.72
N VAL A 84 3.62 17.81 6.77
CA VAL A 84 2.69 16.73 6.46
C VAL A 84 1.95 17.01 5.15
N LYS A 85 2.14 16.12 4.17
CA LYS A 85 1.50 16.18 2.85
C LYS A 85 0.40 15.12 2.73
N TYR A 86 -0.85 15.53 2.57
CA TYR A 86 -1.99 14.60 2.51
C TYR A 86 -2.53 14.41 1.08
N GLU A 87 -2.93 15.50 0.41
CA GLU A 87 -3.42 15.50 -0.99
C GLU A 87 -2.91 16.72 -1.79
N ASP A 88 -1.76 17.24 -1.40
CA ASP A 88 -1.28 18.55 -1.85
C ASP A 88 -0.91 18.62 -3.34
N GLN A 89 -0.84 17.48 -4.04
CA GLN A 89 -0.52 17.38 -5.47
C GLN A 89 -1.54 18.08 -6.37
N LYS A 90 -2.72 18.42 -5.85
CA LYS A 90 -3.77 19.14 -6.58
C LYS A 90 -3.58 20.67 -6.54
N ASN A 91 -2.60 21.20 -5.81
CA ASN A 91 -2.43 22.64 -5.61
C ASN A 91 -0.96 23.07 -5.72
N ASP A 92 -0.63 23.76 -6.82
CA ASP A 92 0.71 24.27 -7.12
C ASP A 92 1.30 25.16 -6.02
N ARG A 93 0.47 25.83 -5.20
CA ARG A 93 0.95 26.66 -4.07
C ARG A 93 1.61 25.84 -2.96
N ASN A 94 1.36 24.53 -2.92
CA ASN A 94 1.97 23.66 -1.92
C ASN A 94 3.42 23.29 -2.27
N HIS A 95 3.82 23.40 -3.54
CA HIS A 95 5.19 23.13 -3.99
C HIS A 95 6.23 24.11 -3.45
N ALA A 96 5.82 25.36 -3.21
CA ALA A 96 6.71 26.39 -2.66
C ALA A 96 7.19 26.05 -1.23
N GLN A 97 6.40 25.25 -0.48
CA GLN A 97 6.57 25.06 0.97
C GLN A 97 7.84 24.28 1.31
N ILE A 98 8.14 23.19 0.60
CA ILE A 98 9.36 22.38 0.85
C ILE A 98 10.63 23.19 0.59
N SER A 99 10.64 23.99 -0.48
CA SER A 99 11.81 24.80 -0.84
C SER A 99 12.15 25.84 0.23
N ASP A 100 11.14 26.39 0.90
CA ASP A 100 11.32 27.39 1.95
C ASP A 100 11.87 26.77 3.24
N TYR A 101 11.44 25.55 3.60
CA TYR A 101 12.01 24.82 4.74
C TYR A 101 13.46 24.41 4.49
N ILE A 102 13.78 23.96 3.28
CA ILE A 102 15.17 23.64 2.91
C ILE A 102 16.05 24.90 3.02
N LYS A 103 15.59 26.05 2.51
CA LYS A 103 16.32 27.33 2.67
C LYS A 103 16.50 27.70 4.13
N PHE A 104 15.46 27.51 4.96
CA PHE A 104 15.55 27.75 6.40
C PHE A 104 16.63 26.87 7.05
N CYS A 105 16.57 25.55 6.87
CA CYS A 105 17.54 24.62 7.45
C CYS A 105 18.97 24.91 6.97
N ASN A 106 19.13 25.22 5.67
CA ASN A 106 20.41 25.61 5.08
C ASN A 106 20.94 26.97 5.55
N LYS A 107 20.15 27.82 6.20
CA LYS A 107 20.64 29.08 6.78
C LYS A 107 21.39 28.83 8.09
N TYR A 108 21.06 27.75 8.80
CA TYR A 108 21.67 27.36 10.08
C TYR A 108 22.75 26.28 9.89
N LYS A 109 23.62 26.45 8.88
CA LYS A 109 24.63 25.45 8.43
C LYS A 109 25.56 24.92 9.53
N HIS A 110 25.68 25.60 10.66
CA HIS A 110 26.53 25.16 11.76
C HIS A 110 25.91 24.03 12.60
N GLU A 111 24.60 23.74 12.46
CA GLU A 111 23.91 22.70 13.23
C GLU A 111 23.00 21.75 12.40
N GLU A 112 22.93 21.90 11.06
CA GLU A 112 22.10 21.08 10.14
C GLU A 112 20.75 20.65 10.75
N ILE A 113 19.78 21.57 10.84
CA ILE A 113 18.44 21.25 11.37
C ILE A 113 17.78 20.19 10.47
N PRO A 114 17.46 18.98 11.00
CA PRO A 114 16.80 17.94 10.21
C PRO A 114 15.39 18.34 9.83
N PHE A 115 15.02 18.04 8.59
CA PHE A 115 13.71 18.31 8.03
C PHE A 115 13.12 17.03 7.44
N VAL A 116 11.88 16.74 7.82
CA VAL A 116 11.18 15.55 7.39
C VAL A 116 9.85 15.92 6.75
N VAL A 117 9.60 15.36 5.57
CA VAL A 117 8.30 15.43 4.89
C VAL A 117 7.60 14.09 5.09
N ILE A 118 6.42 14.09 5.69
CA ILE A 118 5.60 12.90 5.87
C ILE A 118 4.41 12.96 4.92
N THR A 119 4.28 11.98 4.02
CA THR A 119 3.28 12.03 2.95
C THR A 119 2.37 10.80 2.88
N LYS A 120 1.11 10.99 2.50
CA LYS A 120 0.20 9.89 2.11
C LYS A 120 0.56 9.30 0.75
N SER A 121 1.02 10.16 -0.17
CA SER A 121 1.22 9.83 -1.59
C SER A 121 2.59 10.26 -2.07
N VAL A 122 3.04 9.69 -3.19
CA VAL A 122 4.31 10.04 -3.86
C VAL A 122 4.48 11.54 -4.01
N LEU A 123 5.61 12.10 -3.56
CA LEU A 123 5.86 13.54 -3.77
C LEU A 123 6.04 13.85 -5.26
N PRO A 124 5.63 15.04 -5.74
CA PRO A 124 5.97 15.49 -7.08
C PRO A 124 7.49 15.46 -7.33
N LYS A 125 7.90 15.14 -8.56
CA LYS A 125 9.33 14.97 -8.94
C LYS A 125 10.22 16.14 -8.55
N ALA A 126 9.71 17.38 -8.66
CA ALA A 126 10.47 18.56 -8.29
C ALA A 126 10.78 18.60 -6.78
N GLU A 127 9.82 18.19 -5.95
CA GLU A 127 9.99 18.13 -4.50
C GLU A 127 10.88 16.95 -4.08
N GLU A 128 10.68 15.79 -4.70
CA GLU A 128 11.52 14.62 -4.46
C GLU A 128 12.98 14.91 -4.80
N LYS A 129 13.23 15.58 -5.94
CA LYS A 129 14.58 16.04 -6.32
C LYS A 129 15.14 17.02 -5.29
N LEU A 130 14.35 17.99 -4.82
CA LEU A 130 14.79 18.94 -3.79
C LEU A 130 15.21 18.24 -2.50
N LEU A 131 14.45 17.23 -2.06
CA LEU A 131 14.80 16.44 -0.88
C LEU A 131 16.06 15.59 -1.12
N SER A 132 16.15 14.93 -2.28
CA SER A 132 17.33 14.13 -2.65
C SER A 132 18.61 14.96 -2.71
N ASP A 133 18.55 16.15 -3.31
CA ASP A 133 19.69 17.08 -3.42
C ASP A 133 20.15 17.59 -2.03
N ASN A 134 19.31 17.46 -0.98
CA ASN A 134 19.58 17.85 0.40
C ASN A 134 19.50 16.65 1.38
N GLY A 135 19.76 15.43 0.89
CA GLY A 135 19.51 14.18 1.64
C GLY A 135 20.31 13.98 2.93
N ASN A 136 21.30 14.84 3.22
CA ASN A 136 22.04 14.85 4.47
C ASN A 136 21.17 15.26 5.68
N PHE A 137 20.23 16.19 5.50
CA PHE A 137 19.34 16.66 6.56
C PHE A 137 17.85 16.62 6.19
N ALA A 138 17.50 16.54 4.90
CA ALA A 138 16.13 16.50 4.42
C ALA A 138 15.72 15.08 3.99
N LYS A 139 14.61 14.56 4.51
CA LYS A 139 14.11 13.22 4.18
C LYS A 139 12.60 13.22 3.93
N SER A 140 12.12 12.26 3.16
CA SER A 140 10.69 11.94 3.05
C SER A 140 10.40 10.59 3.69
N PHE A 141 9.24 10.49 4.32
CA PHE A 141 8.64 9.25 4.77
C PHE A 141 7.19 9.19 4.31
N SER A 142 6.74 8.02 3.89
CA SER A 142 5.30 7.76 3.74
C SER A 142 4.64 7.53 5.11
N TYR A 143 3.31 7.62 5.19
CA TYR A 143 2.61 7.16 6.40
C TYR A 143 2.88 5.67 6.72
N GLY A 144 3.03 4.84 5.68
CA GLY A 144 3.45 3.45 5.85
C GLY A 144 4.85 3.31 6.45
N ASP A 145 5.79 4.19 6.11
CA ASP A 145 7.12 4.21 6.74
C ASP A 145 7.04 4.53 8.23
N ILE A 146 6.21 5.50 8.62
CA ILE A 146 5.99 5.81 10.04
C ILE A 146 5.40 4.58 10.73
N ALA A 147 4.40 3.90 10.15
CA ALA A 147 3.83 2.67 10.70
C ALA A 147 4.92 1.59 10.92
N ARG A 148 5.78 1.37 9.91
CA ARG A 148 6.92 0.45 10.00
C ARG A 148 7.88 0.83 11.12
N ILE A 149 8.18 2.12 11.28
CA ILE A 149 9.04 2.62 12.36
C ILE A 149 8.43 2.32 13.73
N ILE A 150 7.12 2.51 13.90
CA ILE A 150 6.42 2.18 15.17
C ILE A 150 6.49 0.68 15.47
N LEU A 151 6.29 -0.17 14.46
CA LEU A 151 6.40 -1.62 14.60
C LEU A 151 7.84 -2.06 14.92
N ALA A 152 8.83 -1.58 14.18
CA ALA A 152 10.24 -1.95 14.36
C ALA A 152 10.80 -1.55 15.73
N ASN A 153 10.27 -0.50 16.35
CA ASN A 153 10.70 -0.05 17.68
C ASN A 153 9.94 -0.72 18.83
N ASN A 154 9.05 -1.68 18.55
CA ASN A 154 8.18 -2.35 19.54
C ASN A 154 7.52 -1.33 20.48
N SER A 155 7.02 -0.24 19.91
CA SER A 155 6.38 0.82 20.68
C SER A 155 4.97 0.38 21.08
N ASP A 156 4.77 0.23 22.39
CA ASP A 156 3.58 -0.34 23.02
C ASP A 156 2.79 0.66 23.87
N SER A 157 3.13 1.96 23.83
CA SER A 157 2.30 2.96 24.50
C SER A 157 0.89 2.97 23.93
N HIS A 158 -0.04 3.46 24.75
CA HIS A 158 -1.42 3.62 24.33
C HIS A 158 -1.54 4.52 23.09
N VAL A 159 -0.72 5.57 22.98
CA VAL A 159 -0.70 6.46 21.81
C VAL A 159 -0.22 5.69 20.58
N ALA A 160 0.89 4.96 20.66
CA ALA A 160 1.40 4.16 19.54
C ALA A 160 0.39 3.13 19.06
N LYS A 161 -0.34 2.47 19.98
CA LYS A 161 -1.42 1.53 19.65
C LYS A 161 -2.58 2.22 18.93
N MET A 162 -3.06 3.36 19.44
CA MET A 162 -4.13 4.13 18.80
C MET A 162 -3.73 4.62 17.39
N VAL A 163 -2.46 5.03 17.20
CA VAL A 163 -1.94 5.45 15.89
C VAL A 163 -1.87 4.27 14.92
N LYS A 164 -1.39 3.10 15.38
CA LYS A 164 -1.39 1.88 14.57
C LYS A 164 -2.80 1.53 14.10
N GLU A 165 -3.77 1.48 15.01
CA GLU A 165 -5.18 1.20 14.67
C GLU A 165 -5.74 2.21 13.66
N TYR A 166 -5.41 3.50 13.81
CA TYR A 166 -5.80 4.53 12.85
C TYR A 166 -5.19 4.32 11.46
N PHE A 167 -3.89 3.99 11.39
CA PHE A 167 -3.23 3.69 10.12
C PHE A 167 -3.74 2.41 9.46
N GLU A 168 -4.13 1.40 10.25
CA GLU A 168 -4.80 0.20 9.71
C GLU A 168 -6.16 0.54 9.12
N GLU A 169 -6.97 1.37 9.79
CA GLU A 169 -8.30 1.77 9.31
C GLU A 169 -8.26 2.67 8.08
N GLU A 170 -7.24 3.52 7.96
CA GLU A 170 -7.03 4.38 6.78
C GLU A 170 -6.25 3.69 5.64
N ALA A 171 -6.05 2.36 5.74
CA ALA A 171 -5.36 1.57 4.70
C ALA A 171 -3.91 2.04 4.43
N LEU A 172 -3.22 2.53 5.46
CA LEU A 172 -1.86 3.09 5.40
C LEU A 172 -0.77 2.11 5.85
N MET A 173 -1.15 0.95 6.39
CA MET A 173 -0.21 -0.09 6.79
C MET A 173 -0.71 -1.48 6.43
N PHE A 174 0.24 -2.39 6.22
CA PHE A 174 -0.06 -3.76 5.81
C PHE A 174 -0.81 -4.49 6.93
N LYS A 175 -1.93 -5.12 6.56
CA LYS A 175 -2.80 -5.81 7.49
C LYS A 175 -2.88 -7.30 7.17
N ALA A 176 -2.56 -8.14 8.14
CA ALA A 176 -2.77 -9.57 8.00
C ALA A 176 -4.27 -9.87 7.81
N VAL A 177 -4.58 -10.81 6.91
CA VAL A 177 -5.95 -11.26 6.66
C VAL A 177 -6.01 -12.74 6.99
N ASP A 178 -6.97 -13.16 7.81
CA ASP A 178 -7.11 -14.55 8.22
C ASP A 178 -7.86 -15.40 7.18
N LYS A 179 -7.70 -16.72 7.27
CA LYS A 179 -8.28 -17.70 6.34
C LYS A 179 -9.81 -17.64 6.31
N ASP A 180 -10.45 -17.48 7.46
CA ASP A 180 -11.90 -17.46 7.59
C ASP A 180 -12.51 -16.21 6.93
N SER A 181 -11.87 -15.06 7.12
CA SER A 181 -12.20 -13.79 6.48
C SER A 181 -12.14 -13.87 4.95
N LEU A 182 -11.11 -14.53 4.39
CA LEU A 182 -11.00 -14.75 2.95
C LEU A 182 -12.09 -15.70 2.44
N MET A 183 -12.32 -16.81 3.15
CA MET A 183 -13.36 -17.77 2.79
C MET A 183 -14.74 -17.12 2.73
N LEU A 184 -15.02 -16.25 3.70
CA LEU A 184 -16.24 -15.48 3.75
C LEU A 184 -16.38 -14.51 2.58
N LEU A 185 -15.30 -13.80 2.21
CA LEU A 185 -15.31 -12.93 1.04
C LEU A 185 -15.70 -13.73 -0.22
N MET A 186 -15.12 -14.91 -0.44
CA MET A 186 -15.47 -15.78 -1.57
C MET A 186 -16.92 -16.22 -1.56
N ILE A 187 -17.39 -16.71 -0.41
CA ILE A 187 -18.77 -17.14 -0.24
C ILE A 187 -19.74 -16.01 -0.60
N ASN A 188 -19.46 -14.79 -0.15
CA ASN A 188 -20.31 -13.64 -0.45
C ASN A 188 -20.22 -13.22 -1.93
N SER A 189 -19.05 -13.30 -2.55
CA SER A 189 -18.85 -12.95 -3.97
C SER A 189 -19.45 -13.96 -4.95
N LEU A 190 -19.58 -15.24 -4.57
CA LEU A 190 -20.13 -16.28 -5.44
C LEU A 190 -21.66 -16.20 -5.62
N HIS A 191 -22.36 -15.30 -4.91
CA HIS A 191 -23.82 -15.13 -4.98
C HIS A 191 -24.66 -16.42 -4.85
N ILE A 192 -24.11 -17.46 -4.20
CA ILE A 192 -24.77 -18.75 -4.05
C ILE A 192 -25.95 -18.58 -3.09
N CYS A 193 -27.16 -18.98 -3.50
CA CYS A 193 -28.28 -19.17 -2.59
C CYS A 193 -27.93 -20.29 -1.60
N GLN A 194 -27.34 -19.91 -0.47
CA GLN A 194 -26.95 -20.83 0.57
C GLN A 194 -28.22 -21.25 1.31
N ASN A 195 -28.73 -22.45 1.05
CA ASN A 195 -29.85 -23.03 1.80
C ASN A 195 -29.40 -24.05 2.86
N HIS A 196 -28.09 -24.36 2.98
CA HIS A 196 -27.59 -25.40 3.88
C HIS A 196 -26.24 -25.08 4.57
N GLY A 197 -26.14 -25.42 5.87
CA GLY A 197 -24.90 -25.71 6.62
C GLY A 197 -23.97 -24.53 6.97
N LEU A 198 -23.62 -23.70 5.99
CA LEU A 198 -22.78 -22.50 6.15
C LEU A 198 -23.53 -21.34 6.86
N HIS A 199 -24.85 -21.49 7.05
CA HIS A 199 -25.74 -20.55 7.75
C HIS A 199 -25.30 -20.16 9.16
N LYS A 200 -24.53 -21.00 9.87
CA LYS A 200 -24.10 -20.67 11.24
C LYS A 200 -23.00 -19.61 11.30
N GLN A 201 -22.40 -19.22 10.17
CA GLN A 201 -21.37 -18.17 10.16
C GLN A 201 -21.89 -16.79 9.74
N ARG A 202 -23.13 -16.63 9.25
CA ARG A 202 -23.72 -15.30 8.99
C ARG A 202 -24.28 -14.68 10.28
N SER A 203 -23.40 -14.23 11.16
CA SER A 203 -23.79 -13.15 12.08
C SER A 203 -23.86 -11.84 11.26
N HIS A 204 -24.67 -10.87 11.69
CA HIS A 204 -24.68 -9.52 11.09
C HIS A 204 -23.27 -8.91 11.06
N LYS A 205 -22.42 -9.24 12.05
CA LYS A 205 -21.01 -8.86 12.12
C LYS A 205 -20.18 -9.47 10.97
N THR A 206 -20.58 -10.64 10.47
CA THR A 206 -19.90 -11.36 9.40
C THR A 206 -20.19 -10.73 8.03
N ILE A 207 -21.44 -10.38 7.72
CA ILE A 207 -21.79 -9.72 6.44
C ILE A 207 -21.07 -8.36 6.31
N LEU A 208 -20.97 -7.62 7.40
CA LEU A 208 -20.27 -6.33 7.45
C LEU A 208 -18.74 -6.44 7.31
N ASN A 209 -18.15 -7.64 7.50
CA ASN A 209 -16.70 -7.80 7.46
C ASN A 209 -16.15 -8.01 6.06
N ALA A 210 -16.90 -8.56 5.11
CA ALA A 210 -16.38 -8.84 3.76
C ALA A 210 -15.86 -7.58 3.01
N PRO A 211 -16.54 -6.41 3.06
CA PRO A 211 -15.99 -5.18 2.51
C PRO A 211 -14.65 -4.78 3.14
N ARG A 212 -14.50 -4.92 4.46
CA ARG A 212 -13.25 -4.61 5.17
C ARG A 212 -12.10 -5.54 4.79
N VAL A 213 -12.40 -6.82 4.52
CA VAL A 213 -11.43 -7.79 4.02
C VAL A 213 -10.96 -7.39 2.63
N LEU A 214 -11.89 -7.03 1.75
CA LEU A 214 -11.59 -6.54 0.42
C LEU A 214 -10.73 -5.26 0.45
N GLU A 215 -11.11 -4.28 1.27
CA GLU A 215 -10.34 -3.04 1.50
C GLU A 215 -8.91 -3.35 1.97
N SER A 216 -8.76 -4.30 2.90
CA SER A 216 -7.45 -4.71 3.41
C SER A 216 -6.59 -5.34 2.31
N LEU A 217 -7.17 -6.18 1.45
CA LEU A 217 -6.46 -6.80 0.32
C LEU A 217 -6.02 -5.77 -0.74
N ILE A 218 -6.93 -4.85 -1.10
CA ILE A 218 -6.65 -3.75 -2.03
C ILE A 218 -5.54 -2.85 -1.46
N SER A 219 -5.64 -2.49 -0.17
CA SER A 219 -4.64 -1.70 0.54
C SER A 219 -3.28 -2.37 0.55
N ASN A 220 -3.20 -3.63 0.98
CA ASN A 220 -1.96 -4.41 1.01
C ASN A 220 -1.30 -4.48 -0.38
N THR A 221 -2.10 -4.71 -1.42
CA THR A 221 -1.63 -4.72 -2.81
C THR A 221 -1.09 -3.35 -3.22
N GLY A 222 -1.79 -2.27 -2.84
CA GLY A 222 -1.34 -0.90 -3.06
C GLY A 222 -0.02 -0.58 -2.36
N LEU A 223 0.16 -1.02 -1.11
CA LEU A 223 1.37 -0.78 -0.32
C LEU A 223 2.60 -1.51 -0.90
N ILE A 224 2.46 -2.79 -1.23
CA ILE A 224 3.50 -3.56 -1.93
C ILE A 224 3.79 -2.91 -3.30
N GLY A 225 2.71 -2.55 -4.00
CA GLY A 225 2.64 -1.73 -5.19
C GLY A 225 3.61 -0.56 -5.20
N ASP A 226 3.30 0.39 -4.32
CA ASP A 226 4.03 1.64 -4.17
C ASP A 226 5.48 1.38 -3.77
N HIS A 227 5.74 0.43 -2.85
CA HIS A 227 7.11 0.07 -2.46
C HIS A 227 7.93 -0.39 -3.67
N ILE A 228 7.42 -1.35 -4.45
CA ILE A 228 8.14 -1.88 -5.61
C ILE A 228 8.38 -0.79 -6.65
N ARG A 229 7.38 0.07 -6.87
CA ARG A 229 7.53 1.20 -7.79
C ARG A 229 8.65 2.14 -7.34
N HIS A 230 8.62 2.57 -6.08
CA HIS A 230 9.60 3.52 -5.55
C HIS A 230 11.02 2.97 -5.53
N THR A 231 11.17 1.71 -5.13
CA THR A 231 12.49 1.13 -4.90
C THR A 231 13.11 0.59 -6.19
N TYR A 232 12.30 -0.04 -7.05
CA TYR A 232 12.84 -0.85 -8.15
C TYR A 232 12.50 -0.34 -9.55
N MET A 233 11.48 0.51 -9.71
CA MET A 233 11.02 0.97 -11.02
C MET A 233 11.50 2.40 -11.34
N PRO A 234 12.25 2.62 -12.43
CA PRO A 234 12.70 3.96 -12.80
C PRO A 234 11.54 4.90 -13.20
N ASP A 235 11.41 6.06 -12.56
CA ASP A 235 10.31 7.02 -12.79
C ASP A 235 10.26 7.66 -14.19
N ASN A 236 11.34 7.55 -14.98
CA ASN A 236 11.35 7.98 -16.38
C ASN A 236 10.63 6.99 -17.30
N LYS A 237 10.45 5.74 -16.85
CA LYS A 237 9.84 4.65 -17.60
C LYS A 237 8.43 4.31 -17.10
N PHE A 238 8.09 4.71 -15.88
CA PHE A 238 6.80 4.43 -15.23
C PHE A 238 6.12 5.70 -14.70
N PRO A 239 5.62 6.59 -15.60
CA PRO A 239 5.09 7.89 -15.20
C PRO A 239 3.72 7.83 -14.51
N LYS A 240 2.94 6.76 -14.71
CA LYS A 240 1.62 6.59 -14.09
C LYS A 240 1.75 5.71 -12.85
N ARG A 241 1.14 6.14 -11.74
CA ARG A 241 0.92 5.29 -10.57
C ARG A 241 -0.01 4.15 -10.97
N PRO A 242 0.42 2.90 -10.86
CA PRO A 242 -0.47 1.75 -10.95
C PRO A 242 -1.60 1.88 -9.95
N THR A 243 -2.81 1.52 -10.37
CA THR A 243 -3.99 1.51 -9.50
C THR A 243 -4.22 0.09 -9.01
N PRO A 244 -4.41 -0.14 -7.70
CA PRO A 244 -4.85 -1.44 -7.24
C PRO A 244 -6.24 -1.68 -7.83
N ASN A 245 -6.36 -2.77 -8.58
CA ASN A 245 -7.61 -3.22 -9.17
C ASN A 245 -7.98 -4.57 -8.55
N PHE A 246 -9.25 -4.94 -8.66
CA PHE A 246 -9.71 -6.26 -8.23
C PHE A 246 -10.31 -7.00 -9.41
N TYR A 247 -10.09 -8.31 -9.45
CA TYR A 247 -10.71 -9.21 -10.40
C TYR A 247 -11.26 -10.41 -9.65
N PHE A 248 -12.54 -10.69 -9.88
CA PHE A 248 -13.21 -11.88 -9.36
C PHE A 248 -13.67 -12.73 -10.53
N SER A 249 -13.12 -13.95 -10.61
CA SER A 249 -13.57 -14.95 -11.56
C SER A 249 -14.24 -16.08 -10.78
N PRO A 250 -15.58 -16.08 -10.68
CA PRO A 250 -16.28 -17.25 -10.20
C PRO A 250 -16.03 -18.37 -11.22
N LYS A 251 -15.44 -19.48 -10.77
CA LYS A 251 -15.35 -20.69 -11.58
C LYS A 251 -16.40 -21.66 -11.08
N ILE A 252 -17.61 -21.54 -11.63
CA ILE A 252 -18.48 -22.71 -11.66
C ILE A 252 -17.78 -23.67 -12.63
N LEU A 253 -17.42 -24.87 -12.20
CA LEU A 253 -16.79 -25.85 -13.09
C LEU A 253 -17.75 -26.12 -14.28
N ASP A 254 -17.44 -25.54 -15.45
CA ASP A 254 -18.34 -25.46 -16.62
C ASP A 254 -18.77 -26.83 -17.17
N SER A 255 -17.98 -27.88 -16.95
CA SER A 255 -18.40 -29.26 -17.26
C SER A 255 -19.68 -29.68 -16.54
N HIS A 256 -20.06 -28.97 -15.46
CA HIS A 256 -21.30 -29.14 -14.71
C HIS A 256 -22.35 -28.09 -15.03
N VAL A 257 -22.01 -26.92 -15.60
CA VAL A 257 -22.99 -25.89 -16.02
C VAL A 257 -23.66 -26.28 -17.33
N SER A 258 -22.93 -26.84 -18.29
CA SER A 258 -23.52 -27.32 -19.55
C SER A 258 -24.44 -28.53 -19.35
N ARG A 259 -24.23 -29.32 -18.28
CA ARG A 259 -25.19 -30.34 -17.81
C ARG A 259 -26.32 -29.73 -16.99
N ALA A 260 -26.01 -28.81 -16.08
CA ALA A 260 -27.00 -28.11 -15.28
C ALA A 260 -27.98 -27.29 -16.13
N GLN A 261 -27.61 -26.74 -17.28
CA GLN A 261 -28.55 -26.03 -18.16
C GLN A 261 -29.60 -26.98 -18.77
N LYS A 262 -29.26 -28.25 -19.01
CA LYS A 262 -30.20 -29.30 -19.44
C LYS A 262 -30.99 -29.91 -18.28
N ASP A 263 -30.43 -29.91 -17.08
CA ASP A 263 -31.05 -30.46 -15.88
C ASP A 263 -31.88 -29.42 -15.08
N LEU A 264 -31.64 -28.12 -15.27
CA LEU A 264 -32.35 -26.99 -14.64
C LEU A 264 -33.82 -26.90 -15.10
N ASP A 265 -34.14 -27.43 -16.27
CA ASP A 265 -35.53 -27.55 -16.73
C ASP A 265 -36.30 -28.64 -15.96
N ASN A 266 -35.62 -29.54 -15.22
CA ASN A 266 -36.24 -30.69 -14.56
C ASN A 266 -36.03 -30.78 -13.04
N GLU A 267 -35.04 -30.11 -12.43
CA GLU A 267 -34.79 -30.20 -10.98
C GLU A 267 -34.73 -28.82 -10.30
N ARG A 268 -35.69 -28.56 -9.40
CA ARG A 268 -35.82 -27.31 -8.62
C ARG A 268 -34.78 -27.12 -7.50
N GLU A 269 -33.91 -28.10 -7.26
CA GLU A 269 -32.87 -28.00 -6.23
C GLU A 269 -31.50 -28.42 -6.77
N ILE A 270 -30.53 -27.52 -6.62
CA ILE A 270 -29.13 -27.80 -6.93
C ILE A 270 -28.59 -28.81 -5.89
N SER A 271 -28.27 -30.02 -6.32
CA SER A 271 -27.59 -31.04 -5.50
C SER A 271 -26.39 -30.47 -4.72
N LYS A 272 -26.26 -30.88 -3.45
CA LYS A 272 -25.15 -30.54 -2.52
C LYS A 272 -23.75 -30.87 -3.07
N GLU A 273 -23.67 -31.59 -4.18
CA GLU A 273 -22.43 -32.02 -4.85
C GLU A 273 -21.93 -31.02 -5.90
N ARG A 274 -22.65 -29.91 -6.16
CA ARG A 274 -22.19 -28.87 -7.08
C ARG A 274 -21.17 -27.97 -6.37
N ILE A 275 -19.91 -28.34 -6.56
CA ILE A 275 -18.72 -27.74 -5.94
C ILE A 275 -18.47 -26.37 -6.55
N PHE A 276 -18.60 -25.32 -5.74
CA PHE A 276 -18.23 -23.97 -6.13
C PHE A 276 -16.74 -23.75 -5.89
N ALA A 277 -16.04 -23.30 -6.92
CA ALA A 277 -14.69 -22.82 -6.81
C ALA A 277 -14.63 -21.37 -7.28
N GLY A 278 -13.66 -20.62 -6.81
CA GLY A 278 -13.49 -19.25 -7.26
C GLY A 278 -12.06 -18.79 -7.09
N LYS A 279 -11.66 -17.87 -7.97
CA LYS A 279 -10.40 -17.17 -7.83
C LYS A 279 -10.67 -15.69 -7.63
N PHE A 280 -10.02 -15.14 -6.63
CA PHE A 280 -10.06 -13.73 -6.31
C PHE A 280 -8.65 -13.17 -6.40
N TYR A 281 -8.51 -12.00 -7.02
CA TYR A 281 -7.25 -11.31 -7.19
C TYR A 281 -7.41 -9.83 -6.87
N THR A 282 -6.48 -9.29 -6.09
CA THR A 282 -6.18 -7.86 -6.08
C THR A 282 -4.83 -7.66 -6.73
N TYR A 283 -4.76 -6.80 -7.74
CA TYR A 283 -3.59 -6.66 -8.60
C TYR A 283 -3.06 -5.25 -8.72
N TYR A 284 -1.76 -5.16 -8.92
CA TYR A 284 -1.04 -3.93 -9.19
C TYR A 284 -0.53 -3.95 -10.63
N GLU A 285 -1.11 -3.10 -11.49
CA GLU A 285 -0.82 -3.06 -12.93
C GLU A 285 0.12 -1.91 -13.32
N PHE A 286 1.30 -2.21 -13.88
CA PHE A 286 2.23 -1.20 -14.38
C PHE A 286 2.39 -1.26 -15.92
N PRO A 287 2.32 -0.11 -16.62
CA PRO A 287 2.48 -0.07 -18.07
C PRO A 287 3.96 -0.22 -18.45
N LEU A 288 4.25 -1.04 -19.46
CA LEU A 288 5.56 -1.14 -20.09
C LEU A 288 5.51 -0.36 -21.41
N LYS A 289 6.26 0.75 -21.47
CA LYS A 289 6.21 1.66 -22.63
C LYS A 289 6.78 0.99 -23.89
N ASP A 290 5.95 0.89 -24.93
CA ASP A 290 6.35 0.71 -26.32
C ASP A 290 5.65 1.78 -27.18
N GLU A 291 6.27 2.22 -28.27
CA GLU A 291 5.73 3.29 -29.13
C GLU A 291 4.50 2.82 -29.94
N ASN A 292 4.35 1.51 -30.13
CA ASN A 292 3.32 0.90 -30.97
C ASN A 292 2.53 -0.27 -30.32
N ASN A 293 2.98 -0.79 -29.17
CA ASN A 293 2.39 -1.94 -28.48
C ASN A 293 2.07 -1.64 -27.01
N TYR A 294 1.01 -2.25 -26.46
CA TYR A 294 0.62 -2.06 -25.06
C TYR A 294 1.04 -3.26 -24.22
N TRP A 295 2.29 -3.24 -23.75
CA TRP A 295 2.78 -4.20 -22.77
C TRP A 295 2.38 -3.78 -21.35
N LYS A 296 2.03 -4.76 -20.51
CA LYS A 296 1.71 -4.56 -19.11
C LYS A 296 2.41 -5.60 -18.25
N GLY A 297 2.86 -5.20 -17.08
CA GLY A 297 3.20 -6.12 -16.01
C GLY A 297 2.21 -5.97 -14.87
N TRP A 298 1.98 -7.05 -14.16
CA TRP A 298 1.10 -7.10 -13.00
C TRP A 298 1.70 -7.99 -11.92
N PHE A 299 1.44 -7.63 -10.67
CA PHE A 299 1.64 -8.54 -9.55
C PHE A 299 0.51 -8.39 -8.54
N ASP A 300 0.15 -9.51 -7.93
CA ASP A 300 -1.14 -9.65 -7.30
C ASP A 300 -1.01 -10.38 -5.98
N PHE A 301 -1.92 -10.01 -5.08
CA PHE A 301 -2.36 -10.90 -4.02
C PHE A 301 -3.58 -11.66 -4.52
N GLY A 302 -3.47 -12.99 -4.60
CA GLY A 302 -4.55 -13.84 -5.07
C GLY A 302 -4.88 -14.95 -4.08
N PHE A 303 -6.12 -15.41 -4.11
CA PHE A 303 -6.51 -16.59 -3.38
C PHE A 303 -7.57 -17.38 -4.13
N TYR A 304 -7.49 -18.69 -3.94
CA TYR A 304 -8.36 -19.68 -4.55
C TYR A 304 -9.08 -20.41 -3.42
N ALA A 305 -10.40 -20.44 -3.49
CA ALA A 305 -11.23 -21.27 -2.63
C ALA A 305 -11.79 -22.43 -3.46
N ASP A 306 -11.63 -23.64 -2.93
CA ASP A 306 -12.28 -24.85 -3.39
C ASP A 306 -13.21 -25.35 -2.28
N LEU A 307 -14.51 -25.22 -2.50
CA LEU A 307 -15.51 -25.65 -1.51
C LEU A 307 -15.80 -27.17 -1.61
N ASN A 308 -14.98 -27.94 -2.32
CA ASN A 308 -15.12 -29.40 -2.40
C ASN A 308 -14.71 -30.10 -1.10
N THR A 309 -15.70 -30.58 -0.36
CA THR A 309 -15.48 -31.31 0.89
C THR A 309 -15.09 -32.79 0.70
N LYS A 310 -15.13 -33.34 -0.53
CA LYS A 310 -14.83 -34.77 -0.79
C LYS A 310 -13.33 -35.07 -0.91
N ASN A 311 -12.52 -34.10 -1.32
CA ASN A 311 -11.07 -34.27 -1.39
C ASN A 311 -10.46 -33.70 -0.11
N LYS A 312 -9.56 -34.43 0.57
CA LYS A 312 -8.79 -33.95 1.73
C LYS A 312 -7.80 -32.80 1.39
N ILE A 313 -8.08 -32.01 0.36
CA ILE A 313 -7.30 -30.86 -0.09
C ILE A 313 -7.76 -29.68 0.75
N GLU A 314 -6.82 -28.84 1.19
CA GLU A 314 -7.18 -27.62 1.90
C GLU A 314 -8.16 -26.77 1.07
N PRO A 315 -9.30 -26.34 1.65
CA PRO A 315 -10.37 -25.65 0.91
C PRO A 315 -10.01 -24.22 0.51
N LEU A 316 -8.88 -23.69 1.00
CA LEU A 316 -8.35 -22.39 0.61
C LEU A 316 -6.86 -22.51 0.33
N LYS A 317 -6.44 -22.00 -0.82
CA LYS A 317 -5.04 -21.75 -1.18
C LYS A 317 -4.83 -20.26 -1.41
N THR A 318 -3.88 -19.68 -0.70
CA THR A 318 -3.48 -18.28 -0.87
C THR A 318 -2.15 -18.22 -1.63
N PHE A 319 -2.01 -17.29 -2.56
CA PHE A 319 -0.82 -17.18 -3.39
C PHE A 319 -0.48 -15.72 -3.71
N LEU A 320 0.82 -15.47 -3.86
CA LEU A 320 1.32 -14.27 -4.54
C LEU A 320 1.60 -14.64 -5.99
N TYR A 321 1.31 -13.70 -6.89
CA TYR A 321 1.36 -13.91 -8.32
C TYR A 321 2.08 -12.73 -8.99
N ALA A 322 2.81 -13.01 -10.07
CA ALA A 322 3.35 -11.98 -10.95
C ALA A 322 3.26 -12.45 -12.40
N GLU A 323 3.04 -11.52 -13.31
CA GLU A 323 2.88 -11.78 -14.73
C GLU A 323 3.34 -10.59 -15.59
N ILE A 324 3.80 -10.87 -16.80
CA ILE A 324 4.05 -9.90 -17.85
C ILE A 324 3.32 -10.38 -19.11
N GLY A 325 2.44 -9.54 -19.63
CA GLY A 325 1.59 -9.87 -20.77
C GLY A 325 1.49 -8.73 -21.78
N HIS A 326 1.11 -9.09 -23.00
CA HIS A 326 0.78 -8.16 -24.06
C HIS A 326 -0.74 -8.01 -24.15
N ARG A 327 -1.26 -6.78 -24.06
CA ARG A 327 -2.70 -6.55 -24.27
C ARG A 327 -2.91 -6.16 -25.74
N SER A 328 -3.37 -7.10 -26.56
CA SER A 328 -3.84 -6.76 -27.90
C SER A 328 -5.06 -5.81 -27.80
N LYS A 329 -5.29 -4.97 -28.82
CA LYS A 329 -6.44 -4.04 -28.83
C LYS A 329 -7.80 -4.76 -28.83
N ASN A 330 -7.82 -6.06 -29.13
CA ASN A 330 -9.00 -6.89 -29.01
C ASN A 330 -9.00 -7.53 -27.61
N ILE A 331 -10.01 -7.19 -26.82
CA ILE A 331 -10.13 -7.56 -25.39
C ILE A 331 -10.18 -9.09 -25.19
N ASP A 332 -10.56 -9.84 -26.22
CA ASP A 332 -10.75 -11.30 -26.15
C ASP A 332 -9.50 -12.13 -26.51
N ASP A 333 -8.47 -11.51 -27.11
CA ASP A 333 -7.20 -12.18 -27.48
C ASP A 333 -6.03 -11.56 -26.69
N SER A 334 -6.03 -11.77 -25.37
CA SER A 334 -4.86 -11.54 -24.54
C SER A 334 -3.97 -12.79 -24.57
N GLU A 335 -2.91 -12.74 -25.38
CA GLU A 335 -1.79 -13.69 -25.26
C GLU A 335 -0.94 -13.28 -24.03
N TYR A 336 -0.95 -14.16 -23.03
CA TYR A 336 -0.20 -14.02 -21.79
C TYR A 336 1.05 -14.90 -21.87
N ASP A 337 2.23 -14.28 -21.81
CA ASP A 337 3.45 -14.94 -22.28
C ASP A 337 4.51 -15.23 -21.21
N GLY A 338 4.30 -14.76 -19.97
CA GLY A 338 5.16 -15.10 -18.82
C GLY A 338 4.46 -14.88 -17.48
N TYR A 339 4.40 -15.92 -16.65
CA TYR A 339 3.77 -15.87 -15.33
C TYR A 339 4.57 -16.69 -14.30
N ALA A 340 4.51 -16.26 -13.05
CA ALA A 340 5.02 -17.01 -11.91
C ALA A 340 4.08 -16.85 -10.71
N GLN A 341 3.94 -17.92 -9.92
CA GLN A 341 3.12 -17.91 -8.72
C GLN A 341 3.81 -18.62 -7.56
N LYS A 342 3.53 -18.17 -6.34
CA LYS A 342 4.01 -18.81 -5.11
C LYS A 342 2.87 -18.92 -4.10
N GLU A 343 2.57 -20.14 -3.67
CA GLU A 343 1.66 -20.38 -2.56
C GLU A 343 2.27 -19.88 -1.24
N ILE A 344 1.45 -19.24 -0.42
CA ILE A 344 1.84 -18.58 0.83
C ILE A 344 0.89 -18.95 1.96
N ASN A 345 1.35 -18.80 3.20
CA ASN A 345 0.47 -18.77 4.37
C ASN A 345 0.15 -17.31 4.73
N ILE A 346 -1.08 -16.88 4.45
CA ILE A 346 -1.51 -15.49 4.61
C ILE A 346 -1.55 -15.01 6.07
N GLU A 347 -1.75 -15.92 7.03
CA GLU A 347 -1.85 -15.57 8.46
C GLU A 347 -0.50 -15.17 9.06
N ARG A 348 0.60 -15.53 8.38
CA ARG A 348 1.97 -15.29 8.84
C ARG A 348 2.75 -14.36 7.91
N ILE A 349 2.12 -13.84 6.85
CA ILE A 349 2.84 -13.00 5.91
C ILE A 349 2.96 -11.58 6.45
N THR A 350 4.19 -11.10 6.56
CA THR A 350 4.49 -9.69 6.83
C THR A 350 4.62 -8.93 5.52
N GLU A 351 4.51 -7.60 5.57
CA GLU A 351 4.74 -6.74 4.40
C GLU A 351 6.10 -7.03 3.75
N ALA A 352 7.17 -7.07 4.56
CA ALA A 352 8.53 -7.34 4.10
C ALA A 352 8.64 -8.69 3.40
N LYS A 353 7.98 -9.73 3.95
CA LYS A 353 7.98 -11.06 3.32
C LYS A 353 7.18 -11.09 2.02
N ALA A 354 6.06 -10.36 1.97
CA ALA A 354 5.28 -10.22 0.74
C ALA A 354 6.10 -9.52 -0.36
N ILE A 355 6.77 -8.41 -0.02
CA ILE A 355 7.68 -7.70 -0.93
C ILE A 355 8.79 -8.64 -1.44
N GLU A 356 9.47 -9.36 -0.55
CA GLU A 356 10.52 -10.32 -0.90
C GLU A 356 10.03 -11.37 -1.92
N ILE A 357 8.86 -11.96 -1.67
CA ILE A 357 8.27 -12.97 -2.55
C ILE A 357 7.90 -12.36 -3.90
N VAL A 358 7.23 -11.20 -3.93
CA VAL A 358 6.87 -10.52 -5.19
C VAL A 358 8.10 -10.15 -5.99
N CYS A 359 9.15 -9.63 -5.35
CA CYS A 359 10.44 -9.33 -5.99
C CYS A 359 11.06 -10.59 -6.62
N SER A 360 11.03 -11.72 -5.92
CA SER A 360 11.49 -13.01 -6.46
C SER A 360 10.66 -13.47 -7.67
N LEU A 361 9.33 -13.32 -7.61
CA LEU A 361 8.44 -13.67 -8.72
C LEU A 361 8.70 -12.77 -9.94
N LEU A 362 8.80 -11.46 -9.74
CA LEU A 362 9.12 -10.50 -10.80
C LEU A 362 10.46 -10.81 -11.46
N LYS A 363 11.51 -11.12 -10.69
CA LYS A 363 12.80 -11.56 -11.25
C LYS A 363 12.65 -12.75 -12.19
N CYS A 364 11.89 -13.77 -11.78
CA CYS A 364 11.64 -14.97 -12.57
C CYS A 364 10.92 -14.64 -13.87
N VAL A 365 9.79 -13.93 -13.78
CA VAL A 365 8.96 -13.58 -14.94
C VAL A 365 9.74 -12.69 -15.90
N ILE A 366 10.47 -11.68 -15.40
CA ILE A 366 11.29 -10.81 -16.24
C ILE A 366 12.34 -11.61 -17.01
N LYS A 367 13.06 -12.51 -16.34
CA LYS A 367 14.08 -13.35 -16.99
C LYS A 367 13.46 -14.22 -18.08
N GLU A 368 12.30 -14.81 -17.82
CA GLU A 368 11.57 -15.61 -18.78
C GLU A 368 11.10 -14.78 -19.98
N SER A 369 10.46 -13.64 -19.74
CA SER A 369 10.02 -12.70 -20.77
C SER A 369 11.17 -12.21 -21.65
N LEU A 370 12.32 -11.87 -21.08
CA LEU A 370 13.51 -11.42 -21.83
C LEU A 370 14.06 -12.49 -22.79
N ASN A 371 13.90 -13.76 -22.43
CA ASN A 371 14.39 -14.91 -23.20
C ASN A 371 13.38 -15.38 -24.26
N LYS A 372 12.09 -15.37 -23.93
CA LYS A 372 11.04 -15.95 -24.77
C LYS A 372 10.40 -14.94 -25.73
N LEU A 373 10.38 -13.66 -25.37
CA LEU A 373 9.58 -12.67 -26.08
C LEU A 373 10.39 -11.79 -27.03
N GLN A 374 9.78 -11.52 -28.20
CA GLN A 374 10.24 -10.50 -29.13
C GLN A 374 9.85 -9.11 -28.62
N LEU A 375 10.53 -8.67 -27.57
CA LEU A 375 10.30 -7.37 -26.95
C LEU A 375 10.94 -6.24 -27.75
N SER A 376 10.25 -5.12 -27.88
CA SER A 376 10.86 -3.90 -28.40
C SER A 376 12.05 -3.46 -27.53
N ARG A 377 12.97 -2.69 -28.13
CA ARG A 377 14.18 -2.21 -27.43
C ARG A 377 13.82 -1.44 -26.15
N GLY A 378 12.74 -0.66 -26.17
CA GLY A 378 12.25 0.10 -25.02
C GLY A 378 11.78 -0.78 -23.87
N VAL A 379 10.96 -1.80 -24.17
CA VAL A 379 10.46 -2.75 -23.18
C VAL A 379 11.59 -3.57 -22.59
N ARG A 380 12.47 -4.13 -23.43
CA ARG A 380 13.65 -4.90 -22.99
C ARG A 380 14.56 -4.09 -22.07
N ALA A 381 14.86 -2.84 -22.41
CA ALA A 381 15.67 -1.96 -21.58
C ALA A 381 15.00 -1.63 -20.22
N THR A 382 13.67 -1.60 -20.18
CA THR A 382 12.89 -1.34 -18.97
C THR A 382 12.90 -2.54 -18.04
N LEU A 383 12.62 -3.74 -18.56
CA LEU A 383 12.68 -4.98 -17.80
C LEU A 383 14.10 -5.26 -17.26
N ASN A 384 15.13 -5.03 -18.06
CA ASN A 384 16.53 -5.14 -17.60
C ASN A 384 16.86 -4.19 -16.44
N ALA A 385 16.31 -2.97 -16.46
CA ALA A 385 16.53 -2.01 -15.38
C ALA A 385 15.86 -2.46 -14.08
N ILE A 386 14.61 -2.93 -14.15
CA ILE A 386 13.90 -3.49 -12.99
C ILE A 386 14.65 -4.71 -12.46
N HIS A 387 14.98 -5.68 -13.32
CA HIS A 387 15.69 -6.89 -12.92
C HIS A 387 17.02 -6.56 -12.23
N LYS A 388 17.78 -5.60 -12.77
CA LYS A 388 19.04 -5.13 -12.18
C LYS A 388 18.83 -4.51 -10.79
N ASN A 389 17.81 -3.67 -10.61
CA ASN A 389 17.51 -3.04 -9.34
C ASN A 389 17.09 -4.06 -8.28
N ILE A 390 16.14 -4.96 -8.61
CA ILE A 390 15.71 -6.01 -7.67
C ILE A 390 16.89 -6.94 -7.32
N SER A 391 17.80 -7.23 -8.25
CA SER A 391 18.96 -8.11 -8.02
C SER A 391 20.07 -7.49 -7.15
N ARG A 392 20.01 -6.19 -6.85
CA ARG A 392 20.95 -5.55 -5.94
C ARG A 392 20.54 -5.67 -4.48
N ASP A 393 19.23 -5.69 -4.22
CA ASP A 393 18.67 -5.56 -2.88
C ASP A 393 18.08 -6.87 -2.35
N VAL A 394 17.82 -7.84 -3.24
CA VAL A 394 17.34 -9.20 -2.96
C VAL A 394 18.30 -10.18 -3.59
#